data_AF-A0A352SBQ0-F1
#
_entry.id   AF-A0A352SBQ0-F1
#
_cell.length_a   1.000
_cell.length_b   1.000
_cell.length_c   1.000
_cell.angle_alpha   90.00
_cell.angle_beta   90.00
_cell.angle_gamma   90.00
#
_symmetry.space_group_name_H-M   'P 1'
#
loop_
_entity.id
_entity.type
_entity.pdbx_description
1 polymer ?
#
loop_
_entity_poly.entity_id
_entity_poly.type
_entity_poly.pdbx_seq_one_letter_code
_entity_poly.pdbx_strand_id
1 'polypeptide(L)'
;TIHDWFRRQKVRNTWVTLFSNLRDERDGDDSDLLDTLEAQAGTEMAESSADKVERAQVMHIIEQEIQRLPTRQREAFLMRYWEDMDVAETAAVMGCSEGSVKTHCSRATHTLAQALRARGVRL
;
A
#
# COMPACT_ATOMS: atom_id res chain seq x y z
N THR A 1 -8.81 21.57 5.69
CA THR A 1 -8.84 20.83 4.40
C THR A 1 -8.30 19.43 4.63
N ILE A 2 -8.74 18.43 3.86
CA ILE A 2 -8.28 17.02 3.94
C ILE A 2 -6.74 16.91 4.07
N HIS A 3 -6.01 17.81 3.42
CA HIS A 3 -4.55 17.95 3.54
C HIS A 3 -3.97 18.26 4.93
N ASP A 4 -4.75 18.77 5.89
CA ASP A 4 -4.24 19.19 7.20
C ASP A 4 -4.21 18.04 8.23
N TRP A 5 -5.08 17.04 8.07
CA TRP A 5 -5.05 15.83 8.88
C TRP A 5 -3.83 14.96 8.52
N PHE A 6 -3.57 14.77 7.21
CA PHE A 6 -2.38 14.08 6.70
C PHE A 6 -1.05 14.74 7.11
N ARG A 7 -1.06 16.04 7.40
CA ARG A 7 0.16 16.79 7.76
C ARG A 7 0.52 16.63 9.25
N ARG A 8 -0.47 16.39 10.12
CA ARG A 8 -0.28 16.27 11.58
C ARG A 8 -0.01 14.85 12.07
N GLN A 9 -0.35 13.83 11.27
CA GLN A 9 -0.15 12.42 11.59
C GLN A 9 1.16 11.84 11.02
N LYS A 10 2.18 12.69 10.89
CA LYS A 10 3.40 12.46 10.12
C LYS A 10 4.21 11.24 10.60
N VAL A 11 3.85 10.04 10.14
CA VAL A 11 4.77 9.05 9.56
C VAL A 11 3.97 8.25 8.53
N ARG A 12 4.03 8.66 7.26
CA ARG A 12 4.30 7.80 6.10
C ARG A 12 3.78 8.43 4.80
N ASN A 13 4.54 9.41 4.28
CA ASN A 13 4.72 9.57 2.82
C ASN A 13 5.48 8.38 2.19
N THR A 14 5.52 7.29 2.93
CA THR A 14 6.21 6.06 2.68
C THR A 14 5.34 5.18 1.76
N TRP A 15 4.18 5.61 1.29
CA TRP A 15 3.54 4.88 0.19
C TRP A 15 4.26 5.06 -1.14
N VAL A 16 5.01 6.14 -1.33
CA VAL A 16 5.99 6.23 -2.42
C VAL A 16 7.39 5.85 -1.90
N THR A 17 7.77 6.26 -0.69
CA THR A 17 9.13 6.00 -0.15
C THR A 17 9.35 4.59 0.47
N LEU A 18 8.35 3.84 0.95
CA LEU A 18 8.50 2.41 1.33
C LEU A 18 8.53 1.58 0.06
N PHE A 19 7.71 1.92 -0.93
CA PHE A 19 7.74 1.26 -2.22
C PHE A 19 9.03 1.61 -2.99
N SER A 20 9.63 2.78 -2.70
CA SER A 20 11.00 3.12 -3.10
C SER A 20 12.04 2.45 -2.20
N ASN A 21 11.82 2.20 -0.90
CA ASN A 21 12.76 1.42 -0.07
C ASN A 21 12.72 -0.09 -0.40
N LEU A 22 11.63 -0.59 -0.97
CA LEU A 22 11.58 -1.89 -1.65
C LEU A 22 12.24 -1.85 -3.04
N ARG A 23 12.70 -0.67 -3.47
CA ARG A 23 13.41 -0.39 -4.74
C ARG A 23 14.70 0.39 -4.41
N ASP A 24 15.72 -0.36 -4.01
CA ASP A 24 17.12 0.08 -3.88
C ASP A 24 17.52 0.52 -2.46
N GLU A 25 17.92 -0.45 -1.63
CA GLU A 25 18.81 -0.21 -0.48
C GLU A 25 20.21 0.14 -0.97
N ARG A 26 20.40 1.37 -1.44
CA ARG A 26 21.71 2.04 -1.54
C ARG A 26 21.57 3.53 -1.25
N ASP A 27 21.39 3.87 0.02
CA ASP A 27 22.17 4.94 0.67
C ASP A 27 22.10 4.78 2.19
N GLY A 28 23.27 4.76 2.83
CA GLY A 28 23.46 4.23 4.18
C GLY A 28 23.24 5.21 5.33
N ASP A 29 22.72 4.67 6.44
CA ASP A 29 23.11 5.05 7.80
C ASP A 29 23.23 3.79 8.66
N ASP A 30 24.24 3.82 9.53
CA ASP A 30 25.11 2.72 9.95
C ASP A 30 24.64 2.17 11.31
N SER A 31 24.21 0.90 11.36
CA SER A 31 24.05 0.03 12.56
C SER A 31 22.75 -0.81 12.54
N ASP A 32 22.50 -1.57 11.47
CA ASP A 32 22.00 -2.98 11.51
C ASP A 32 21.83 -3.57 10.08
N LEU A 33 22.68 -3.12 9.16
CA LEU A 33 22.66 -3.57 7.77
C LEU A 33 23.19 -5.01 7.63
N LEU A 34 24.15 -5.42 8.46
CA LEU A 34 24.78 -6.74 8.33
C LEU A 34 23.85 -7.89 8.79
N ASP A 35 23.15 -7.70 9.91
CA ASP A 35 22.22 -8.71 10.46
C ASP A 35 20.97 -8.87 9.58
N THR A 36 20.49 -7.75 9.02
CA THR A 36 19.39 -7.72 8.04
C THR A 36 19.79 -8.38 6.71
N LEU A 37 21.01 -8.13 6.23
CA LEU A 37 21.54 -8.73 5.00
C LEU A 37 21.81 -10.24 5.15
N GLU A 38 22.19 -10.75 6.32
CA GLU A 38 22.36 -12.19 6.55
C GLU A 38 21.01 -12.93 6.57
N ALA A 39 19.99 -12.34 7.20
CA ALA A 39 18.62 -12.86 7.17
C ALA A 39 17.98 -12.77 5.78
N GLN A 40 18.25 -11.69 5.05
CA GLN A 40 17.86 -11.53 3.66
C GLN A 40 18.63 -12.49 2.76
N ALA A 41 19.94 -12.68 2.89
CA ALA A 41 20.72 -13.61 2.07
C ALA A 41 20.22 -15.06 2.18
N GLY A 42 19.82 -15.49 3.39
CA GLY A 42 19.18 -16.81 3.59
C GLY A 42 17.82 -16.94 2.88
N THR A 43 17.10 -15.83 2.68
CA THR A 43 15.77 -15.79 2.03
C THR A 43 15.89 -15.51 0.51
N GLU A 44 16.84 -14.67 0.11
CA GLU A 44 17.12 -14.22 -1.25
C GLU A 44 17.90 -15.26 -2.06
N MET A 45 18.70 -16.12 -1.42
CA MET A 45 19.31 -17.28 -2.09
C MET A 45 18.27 -18.32 -2.52
N ALA A 46 17.04 -18.26 -1.98
CA ALA A 46 15.94 -19.14 -2.34
C ALA A 46 14.96 -18.53 -3.37
N GLU A 47 14.93 -17.20 -3.55
CA GLU A 47 14.04 -16.50 -4.48
C GLU A 47 14.80 -16.14 -5.77
N SER A 48 14.36 -16.68 -6.91
CA SER A 48 15.05 -16.45 -8.19
C SER A 48 14.96 -14.97 -8.59
N SER A 49 15.97 -14.49 -9.32
CA SER A 49 15.92 -13.15 -9.95
C SER A 49 14.66 -12.95 -10.82
N ALA A 50 14.13 -14.02 -11.42
CA ALA A 50 12.87 -14.00 -12.17
C ALA A 50 11.66 -13.73 -11.25
N ASP A 51 11.64 -14.33 -10.06
CA ASP A 51 10.53 -14.20 -9.09
C ASP A 51 10.48 -12.76 -8.53
N LYS A 52 11.65 -12.15 -8.27
CA LYS A 52 11.76 -10.74 -7.85
C LYS A 52 11.15 -9.79 -8.89
N VAL A 53 11.43 -10.02 -10.18
CA VAL A 53 10.91 -9.21 -11.28
C VAL A 53 9.40 -9.39 -11.44
N GLU A 54 8.90 -10.63 -11.35
CA GLU A 54 7.45 -10.90 -11.40
C GLU A 54 6.71 -10.21 -10.26
N ARG A 55 7.25 -10.28 -9.04
CA ARG A 55 6.67 -9.62 -7.87
C ARG A 55 6.65 -8.10 -8.03
N ALA A 56 7.74 -7.50 -8.50
CA ALA A 56 7.79 -6.06 -8.76
C ALA A 56 6.75 -5.64 -9.81
N GLN A 57 6.54 -6.46 -10.84
CA GLN A 57 5.52 -6.22 -11.86
C GLN A 57 4.10 -6.30 -11.29
N VAL A 58 3.80 -7.30 -10.47
CA VAL A 58 2.50 -7.44 -9.80
C VAL A 58 2.24 -6.26 -8.87
N MET A 59 3.22 -5.85 -8.08
CA MET A 59 3.09 -4.69 -7.19
C MET A 59 2.82 -3.40 -7.96
N HIS A 60 3.50 -3.20 -9.09
CA HIS A 60 3.26 -2.03 -9.95
C HIS A 60 1.84 -2.02 -10.52
N ILE A 61 1.31 -3.18 -10.91
CA ILE A 61 -0.08 -3.31 -11.36
C ILE A 61 -1.04 -2.92 -10.23
N ILE A 62 -0.84 -3.45 -9.01
CA ILE A 62 -1.68 -3.12 -7.86
C ILE A 62 -1.68 -1.62 -7.58
N GLU A 63 -0.51 -0.99 -7.59
CA GLU A 63 -0.36 0.44 -7.38
C GLU A 63 -1.18 1.26 -8.40
N GLN A 64 -1.05 0.92 -9.69
CA GLN A 64 -1.79 1.58 -10.76
C GLN A 64 -3.31 1.43 -10.60
N GLU A 65 -3.79 0.24 -10.25
CA GLU A 65 -5.24 0.03 -10.08
C GLU A 65 -5.78 0.75 -8.84
N ILE A 66 -5.02 0.83 -7.75
CA ILE A 66 -5.36 1.68 -6.59
C ILE A 66 -5.46 3.14 -7.00
N GLN A 67 -4.51 3.65 -7.80
CA GLN A 67 -4.55 5.03 -8.28
C GLN A 67 -5.74 5.32 -9.19
N ARG A 68 -6.27 4.32 -9.91
CA ARG A 68 -7.46 4.46 -10.77
C ARG A 68 -8.79 4.46 -10.01
N LEU A 69 -8.81 4.07 -8.73
CA LEU A 69 -10.02 4.11 -7.93
C LEU A 69 -10.58 5.54 -7.81
N PRO A 70 -11.91 5.71 -7.77
CA PRO A 70 -12.52 6.99 -7.41
C PRO A 70 -11.98 7.50 -6.07
N THR A 71 -11.69 8.80 -5.98
CA THR A 71 -10.96 9.39 -4.85
C THR A 71 -11.48 8.98 -3.47
N ARG A 72 -12.80 9.06 -3.25
CA ARG A 72 -13.42 8.67 -1.96
C ARG A 72 -13.30 7.18 -1.64
N GLN A 73 -13.31 6.32 -2.66
CA GLN A 73 -13.12 4.88 -2.49
C GLN A 73 -11.66 4.57 -2.13
N ARG A 74 -10.71 5.21 -2.83
CA ARG A 74 -9.28 5.10 -2.55
C ARG A 74 -8.94 5.57 -1.14
N GLU A 75 -9.44 6.73 -0.73
CA GLU A 75 -9.27 7.28 0.63
C GLU A 75 -9.73 6.28 1.69
N ALA A 76 -10.98 5.81 1.60
CA ALA A 76 -11.54 4.86 2.55
C ALA A 76 -10.74 3.55 2.57
N PHE A 77 -10.33 3.05 1.41
CA PHE A 77 -9.54 1.82 1.30
C PHE A 77 -8.16 1.96 1.96
N LEU A 78 -7.41 3.02 1.64
CA LEU A 78 -6.07 3.22 2.21
C LEU A 78 -6.11 3.39 3.72
N MET A 79 -7.03 4.22 4.25
CA MET A 79 -7.17 4.39 5.70
C MET A 79 -7.49 3.08 6.41
N ARG A 80 -8.36 2.25 5.82
CA ARG A 80 -8.86 1.02 6.45
C ARG A 80 -7.93 -0.19 6.33
N TYR A 81 -7.17 -0.29 5.24
CA TYR A 81 -6.38 -1.48 4.92
C TYR A 81 -4.88 -1.22 4.90
N TRP A 82 -4.46 0.05 4.87
CA TRP A 82 -3.04 0.42 4.86
C TRP A 82 -2.61 1.10 6.16
N GLU A 83 -3.48 1.95 6.70
CA GLU A 83 -3.26 2.67 7.96
C GLU A 83 -3.95 1.99 9.16
N ASP A 84 -4.60 0.84 8.95
CA ASP A 84 -5.31 0.03 9.95
C ASP A 84 -6.32 0.80 10.82
N MET A 85 -6.84 1.93 10.32
CA MET A 85 -7.81 2.75 11.05
C MET A 85 -9.14 2.04 11.23
N ASP A 86 -9.84 2.31 12.33
CA ASP A 86 -11.18 1.79 12.53
C ASP A 86 -12.24 2.52 11.64
N VAL A 87 -13.49 2.04 11.63
CA VAL A 87 -14.53 2.61 10.75
C VAL A 87 -14.97 3.99 11.24
N ALA A 88 -15.02 4.18 12.56
CA ALA A 88 -15.44 5.42 13.20
C ALA A 88 -14.37 6.51 12.99
N GLU A 89 -13.10 6.18 13.19
CA GLU A 89 -11.96 7.05 12.90
C GLU A 89 -11.94 7.46 11.43
N THR A 90 -12.09 6.50 10.51
CA THR A 90 -12.13 6.77 9.07
C THR A 90 -13.32 7.68 8.72
N ALA A 91 -14.49 7.46 9.33
CA ALA A 91 -15.69 8.27 9.09
C ALA A 91 -15.49 9.72 9.55
N ALA A 92 -14.90 9.91 10.72
CA ALA A 92 -14.56 11.22 11.26
C ALA A 92 -13.58 11.97 10.34
N VAL A 93 -12.56 11.28 9.82
CA VAL A 93 -11.55 11.85 8.92
C VAL A 93 -12.12 12.19 7.55
N MET A 94 -12.96 11.31 6.99
CA MET A 94 -13.60 11.52 5.70
C MET A 94 -14.73 12.56 5.75
N GLY A 95 -15.23 12.89 6.94
CA GLY A 95 -16.39 13.76 7.15
C GLY A 95 -17.67 13.12 6.64
N CYS A 96 -17.84 11.81 6.81
CA CYS A 96 -19.01 11.05 6.35
C CYS A 96 -19.51 10.06 7.42
N SER A 97 -20.59 9.32 7.13
CA SER A 97 -21.09 8.30 8.04
C SER A 97 -20.25 7.02 8.00
N GLU A 98 -20.25 6.24 9.08
CA GLU A 98 -19.65 4.88 9.07
C GLU A 98 -20.22 3.98 7.97
N GLY A 99 -21.53 4.10 7.67
CA GLY A 99 -22.16 3.39 6.56
C GLY A 99 -21.59 3.79 5.19
N SER A 100 -21.26 5.07 5.03
CA SER A 100 -20.59 5.59 3.82
C SER A 100 -19.17 5.01 3.70
N VAL A 101 -18.41 4.93 4.80
CA VAL A 101 -17.08 4.30 4.82
C VAL A 101 -17.18 2.84 4.37
N LYS A 102 -18.05 2.05 5.00
CA LYS A 102 -18.25 0.64 4.63
C LYS A 102 -18.61 0.47 3.15
N THR A 103 -19.47 1.35 2.64
CA THR A 103 -19.86 1.36 1.22
C THR A 103 -18.68 1.69 0.30
N HIS A 104 -17.88 2.70 0.65
CA HIS A 104 -16.70 3.06 -0.13
C HIS A 104 -15.65 1.94 -0.13
N CYS A 105 -15.39 1.31 1.01
CA CYS A 105 -14.46 0.18 1.12
C CYS A 105 -14.94 -1.03 0.33
N SER A 106 -16.21 -1.40 0.45
CA SER A 106 -16.78 -2.54 -0.30
C SER A 106 -16.72 -2.31 -1.81
N ARG A 107 -16.99 -1.09 -2.27
CA ARG A 107 -16.87 -0.75 -3.69
C ARG A 107 -15.41 -0.74 -4.14
N ALA A 108 -14.50 -0.17 -3.35
CA ALA A 108 -13.07 -0.18 -3.64
C ALA A 108 -12.53 -1.60 -3.81
N THR A 109 -12.80 -2.50 -2.85
CA THR A 109 -12.30 -3.88 -2.90
C THR A 109 -12.88 -4.64 -4.09
N HIS A 110 -14.17 -4.44 -4.40
CA HIS A 110 -14.79 -5.04 -5.57
C HIS A 110 -14.16 -4.55 -6.87
N THR A 111 -13.99 -3.24 -7.03
CA THR A 111 -13.38 -2.63 -8.22
C THR A 111 -11.92 -3.09 -8.38
N LEU A 112 -11.13 -3.10 -7.30
CA LEU A 112 -9.76 -3.60 -7.33
C LEU A 112 -9.70 -5.07 -7.71
N ALA A 113 -10.51 -5.92 -7.11
CA ALA A 113 -10.53 -7.35 -7.43
C ALA A 113 -10.88 -7.60 -8.90
N GLN A 114 -11.83 -6.84 -9.46
CA GLN A 114 -12.18 -6.92 -10.88
C GLN A 114 -11.03 -6.44 -11.78
N ALA A 115 -10.41 -5.30 -11.46
CA ALA A 115 -9.32 -4.73 -12.25
C ALA A 115 -8.08 -5.64 -12.23
N LEU A 116 -7.72 -6.18 -11.07
CA LEU A 116 -6.58 -7.07 -10.91
C LEU A 116 -6.78 -8.40 -11.65
N ARG A 117 -7.98 -8.98 -11.57
CA ARG A 117 -8.32 -10.17 -12.38
C ARG A 117 -8.21 -9.89 -13.88
N ALA A 118 -8.68 -8.74 -14.35
CA ALA A 118 -8.56 -8.33 -15.75
C ALA A 118 -7.09 -8.14 -16.19
N ARG A 119 -6.18 -7.87 -15.24
CA ARG A 119 -4.74 -7.78 -15.47
C ARG A 119 -4.02 -9.14 -15.34
N GLY A 120 -4.74 -10.23 -15.07
CA GLY A 120 -4.17 -11.56 -14.88
C GLY A 120 -3.63 -11.83 -13.47
N VAL A 121 -3.77 -10.87 -12.55
CA VAL A 121 -3.39 -11.05 -11.14
C VAL A 121 -4.52 -11.81 -10.44
N ARG A 122 -4.23 -13.01 -9.96
CA ARG A 122 -5.16 -13.78 -9.13
C ARG A 122 -4.88 -13.49 -7.67
N LEU A 123 -5.89 -12.93 -7.00
CA LEU A 123 -5.95 -12.70 -5.55
C LEU A 123 -6.50 -13.94 -4.85
#